data_AF-A0A813V9Z4-F1
#
_entry.id   AF-A0A813V9Z4-F1
#
_cell.length_a   1.000
_cell.length_b   1.000
_cell.length_c   1.000
_cell.angle_alpha   90.00
_cell.angle_beta   90.00
_cell.angle_gamma   90.00
#
_symmetry.space_group_name_H-M   'P 1'
#
loop_
_entity.id
_entity.type
_entity.pdbx_description
1 polymer ?
#
loop_
_entity_poly.entity_id
_entity_poly.type
_entity_poly.pdbx_seq_one_letter_code
_entity_poly.pdbx_strand_id
1 'polypeptide(L)'
;MLLSIPSEIEHFQSLTTIELSNNQLVQLPSELSLLKNLKNLYLKNNSLDDLALPKEFEQLKQLEVINLGGNRLKQFPYQLFQMFNLKEIYLGSNQITFLPDLFHTLIKVEVLYLGGNQIGNVPDSIGYMRSLVVLNLSGNRLRTLPRSISRLTRLKSLSLHNNQFSALPPDIIRLDLQELSLRNNPLVVRFVRDLTYDVPTLKELTGRTIKFHKIPYDDRSIPKSLVEYLNSAKSCLNPKCKGVYFESYHKNIKFVDFCGKFYLPLLQFLCTPACTSAPTFQMTSSESDDTENIPTKDMTNKFKKVLLG
;
A
#
# COMPACT_ATOMS: atom_id res chain seq x y z
N MET A 1 -25.00 28.06 12.85
CA MET A 1 -24.52 27.08 11.85
C MET A 1 -24.98 27.56 10.48
N LEU A 2 -24.10 27.50 9.48
CA LEU A 2 -24.39 27.96 8.12
C LEU A 2 -25.29 26.95 7.39
N LEU A 3 -26.35 27.44 6.75
CA LEU A 3 -27.32 26.62 5.99
C LEU A 3 -27.05 26.63 4.48
N SER A 4 -26.52 27.74 3.96
CA SER A 4 -26.16 27.92 2.55
C SER A 4 -24.97 28.86 2.42
N ILE A 5 -24.29 28.79 1.28
CA ILE A 5 -23.23 29.73 0.91
C ILE A 5 -23.83 30.74 -0.06
N PRO A 6 -23.64 32.06 0.15
CA PRO A 6 -24.11 33.10 -0.75
C PRO A 6 -23.38 33.03 -2.12
N SER A 7 -24.09 33.37 -3.21
CA SER A 7 -23.55 33.38 -4.57
C SER A 7 -22.39 34.36 -4.75
N GLU A 8 -22.37 35.43 -3.94
CA GLU A 8 -21.33 36.47 -3.90
C GLU A 8 -19.95 35.91 -3.53
N ILE A 9 -19.85 34.64 -3.13
CA ILE A 9 -18.57 33.95 -2.93
C ILE A 9 -17.69 34.00 -4.19
N GLU A 10 -18.29 34.12 -5.39
CA GLU A 10 -17.56 34.27 -6.65
C GLU A 10 -16.64 35.49 -6.70
N HIS A 11 -16.90 36.54 -5.92
CA HIS A 11 -16.07 37.74 -5.94
C HIS A 11 -14.70 37.55 -5.27
N PHE A 12 -14.55 36.50 -4.45
CA PHE A 12 -13.32 36.24 -3.69
C PHE A 12 -12.30 35.40 -4.48
N GLN A 13 -11.93 35.87 -5.66
CA GLN A 13 -11.08 35.17 -6.65
C GLN A 13 -9.68 34.77 -6.15
N SER A 14 -9.18 35.39 -5.07
CA SER A 14 -7.88 35.06 -4.46
C SER A 14 -7.94 33.92 -3.45
N LEU A 15 -9.13 33.39 -3.13
CA LEU A 15 -9.27 32.29 -2.17
C LEU A 15 -8.56 31.04 -2.64
N THR A 16 -7.71 30.50 -1.76
CA THR A 16 -7.01 29.24 -1.96
C THR A 16 -7.52 28.14 -1.03
N THR A 17 -8.13 28.51 0.09
CA THR A 17 -8.66 27.58 1.10
C THR A 17 -10.01 28.07 1.58
N ILE A 18 -10.98 27.15 1.64
CA ILE A 18 -12.31 27.37 2.20
C ILE A 18 -12.54 26.31 3.29
N GLU A 19 -12.83 26.76 4.51
CA GLU A 19 -13.18 25.92 5.65
C GLU A 19 -14.64 26.15 6.05
N LEU A 20 -15.46 25.13 5.85
CA LEU A 20 -16.91 25.14 6.09
C LEU A 20 -17.37 23.89 6.85
N SER A 21 -16.45 23.20 7.52
CA SER A 21 -16.77 22.03 8.32
C SER A 21 -17.64 22.36 9.54
N ASN A 22 -18.44 21.38 9.98
CA ASN A 22 -19.33 21.48 11.14
C ASN A 22 -20.42 22.56 10.97
N ASN A 23 -21.04 22.57 9.77
CA ASN A 23 -22.19 23.41 9.46
C ASN A 23 -23.41 22.52 9.11
N GLN A 24 -24.44 23.13 8.56
CA GLN A 24 -25.68 22.46 8.16
C GLN A 24 -25.93 22.62 6.64
N LEU A 25 -24.84 22.72 5.86
CA LEU A 25 -24.94 22.87 4.41
C LEU A 25 -25.62 21.65 3.80
N VAL A 26 -26.63 21.89 2.99
CA VAL A 26 -27.35 20.86 2.23
C VAL A 26 -26.88 20.85 0.77
N GLN A 27 -26.51 22.01 0.23
CA GLN A 27 -26.03 22.18 -1.14
C GLN A 27 -24.93 23.23 -1.22
N LEU A 28 -24.13 23.17 -2.28
CA LEU A 28 -23.12 24.17 -2.62
C LEU A 28 -23.57 24.97 -3.86
N PRO A 29 -23.35 26.29 -3.89
CA PRO A 29 -23.62 27.11 -5.06
C PRO A 29 -22.67 26.75 -6.21
N SER A 30 -23.15 26.83 -7.45
CA SER A 30 -22.32 26.60 -8.64
C SER A 30 -21.22 27.66 -8.77
N GLU A 31 -21.48 28.86 -8.25
CA GLU A 31 -20.55 30.00 -8.18
C GLU A 31 -19.22 29.66 -7.49
N LEU A 32 -19.19 28.66 -6.61
CA LEU A 32 -17.94 28.18 -5.99
C LEU A 32 -16.96 27.63 -7.03
N SER A 33 -17.44 27.11 -8.17
CA SER A 33 -16.60 26.61 -9.26
C SER A 33 -15.81 27.73 -9.96
N LEU A 34 -16.21 28.99 -9.80
CA LEU A 34 -15.55 30.15 -10.40
C LEU A 34 -14.24 30.52 -9.67
N LEU A 35 -14.01 29.97 -8.48
CA LEU A 35 -12.79 30.19 -7.69
C LEU A 35 -11.62 29.35 -8.21
N LYS A 36 -11.03 29.80 -9.33
CA LYS A 36 -9.97 29.06 -10.04
C LYS A 36 -8.70 28.82 -9.24
N ASN A 37 -8.46 29.60 -8.18
CA ASN A 37 -7.30 29.49 -7.31
C ASN A 37 -7.52 28.57 -6.09
N LEU A 38 -8.73 28.03 -5.93
CA LEU A 38 -9.08 27.19 -4.79
C LEU A 38 -8.30 25.87 -4.84
N LYS A 39 -7.57 25.59 -3.76
CA LYS A 39 -6.75 24.39 -3.57
C LYS A 39 -7.33 23.47 -2.51
N ASN A 40 -7.90 24.02 -1.45
CA ASN A 40 -8.36 23.25 -0.31
C ASN A 40 -9.83 23.58 -0.01
N LEU A 41 -10.69 22.56 0.02
CA LEU A 41 -12.10 22.69 0.32
C LEU A 41 -12.50 21.72 1.43
N TYR A 42 -12.79 22.25 2.61
CA TYR A 42 -13.20 21.48 3.79
C TYR A 42 -14.69 21.66 4.07
N LEU A 43 -15.44 20.56 3.99
CA LEU A 43 -16.89 20.47 4.10
C LEU A 43 -17.31 19.34 5.05
N LYS A 44 -16.44 18.98 5.99
CA LYS A 44 -16.66 17.86 6.91
C LYS A 44 -17.86 18.13 7.81
N ASN A 45 -18.64 17.11 8.16
CA ASN A 45 -19.78 17.23 9.09
C ASN A 45 -20.79 18.28 8.63
N ASN A 46 -21.36 18.08 7.44
CA ASN A 46 -22.48 18.85 6.90
C ASN A 46 -23.64 17.88 6.57
N SER A 47 -24.62 18.32 5.78
CA SER A 47 -25.75 17.49 5.33
C SER A 47 -25.79 17.35 3.80
N LEU A 48 -24.62 17.35 3.15
CA LEU A 48 -24.50 17.23 1.69
C LEU A 48 -24.91 15.83 1.22
N ASP A 49 -25.78 15.77 0.22
CA ASP A 49 -26.19 14.55 -0.48
C ASP A 49 -25.61 14.48 -1.91
N ASP A 50 -26.03 13.51 -2.71
CA ASP A 50 -25.48 13.28 -4.06
C ASP A 50 -25.76 14.45 -5.04
N LEU A 51 -26.74 15.31 -4.76
CA LEU A 51 -27.08 16.49 -5.56
C LEU A 51 -26.39 17.76 -5.05
N ALA A 52 -25.70 17.68 -3.92
CA ALA A 52 -25.12 18.84 -3.26
C ALA A 52 -23.88 19.42 -3.96
N LEU A 53 -23.23 18.63 -4.82
CA LEU A 53 -22.12 19.07 -5.65
C LEU A 53 -22.63 19.39 -7.07
N PRO A 54 -22.65 20.66 -7.49
CA PRO A 54 -22.99 21.05 -8.86
C PRO A 54 -22.07 20.40 -9.90
N LYS A 55 -22.53 20.28 -11.14
CA LYS A 55 -21.71 19.72 -12.24
C LYS A 55 -20.49 20.61 -12.54
N GLU A 56 -20.64 21.91 -12.34
CA GLU A 56 -19.64 22.94 -12.60
C GLU A 56 -18.37 22.75 -11.76
N PHE A 57 -18.43 22.00 -10.65
CA PHE A 57 -17.26 21.69 -9.81
C PHE A 57 -16.17 20.94 -10.59
N GLU A 58 -16.49 20.29 -11.71
CA GLU A 58 -15.49 19.75 -12.64
C GLU A 58 -14.45 20.79 -13.11
N GLN A 59 -14.76 22.09 -13.01
CA GLN A 59 -13.88 23.20 -13.39
C GLN A 59 -12.81 23.55 -12.35
N LEU A 60 -12.89 23.06 -11.11
CA LEU A 60 -11.94 23.32 -10.02
C LEU A 60 -10.62 22.56 -10.22
N LYS A 61 -9.90 22.88 -11.30
CA LYS A 61 -8.70 22.14 -11.72
C LYS A 61 -7.49 22.33 -10.80
N GLN A 62 -7.49 23.35 -9.93
CA GLN A 62 -6.42 23.58 -8.96
C GLN A 62 -6.66 22.90 -7.60
N LEU A 63 -7.80 22.23 -7.41
CA LEU A 63 -8.12 21.60 -6.15
C LEU A 63 -7.15 20.45 -5.85
N GLU A 64 -6.51 20.52 -4.69
CA GLU A 64 -5.54 19.55 -4.18
C GLU A 64 -6.14 18.72 -3.03
N VAL A 65 -6.97 19.34 -2.18
CA VAL A 65 -7.57 18.69 -1.01
C VAL A 65 -9.07 18.93 -0.99
N ILE A 66 -9.84 17.86 -0.84
CA ILE A 66 -11.27 17.93 -0.59
C ILE A 66 -11.68 17.04 0.58
N ASN A 67 -12.43 17.61 1.52
CA ASN A 67 -12.96 16.88 2.67
C ASN A 67 -14.47 16.95 2.74
N LEU A 68 -15.13 15.86 2.38
CA LEU A 68 -16.57 15.64 2.41
C LEU A 68 -16.96 14.61 3.48
N GLY A 69 -16.11 14.36 4.48
CA GLY A 69 -16.38 13.35 5.51
C GLY A 69 -17.56 13.73 6.40
N GLY A 70 -18.34 12.77 6.88
CA GLY A 70 -19.47 13.04 7.78
C GLY A 70 -20.65 13.72 7.08
N ASN A 71 -20.95 13.36 5.83
CA ASN A 71 -22.08 13.86 5.05
C ASN A 71 -23.08 12.72 4.75
N ARG A 72 -23.99 12.92 3.78
CA ARG A 72 -25.05 11.97 3.40
C ARG A 72 -24.89 11.44 1.97
N LEU A 73 -23.66 11.46 1.45
CA LEU A 73 -23.36 10.99 0.09
C LEU A 73 -23.62 9.48 -0.01
N LYS A 74 -24.43 9.06 -0.98
CA LYS A 74 -24.70 7.65 -1.28
C LYS A 74 -23.86 7.14 -2.46
N GLN A 75 -23.28 8.06 -3.24
CA GLN A 75 -22.39 7.76 -4.35
C GLN A 75 -21.08 8.52 -4.23
N PHE A 76 -20.04 7.99 -4.88
CA PHE A 76 -18.80 8.74 -5.06
C PHE A 76 -19.05 9.91 -6.04
N PRO A 77 -18.74 11.17 -5.68
CA PRO A 77 -19.04 12.31 -6.56
C PRO A 77 -18.23 12.25 -7.86
N TYR A 78 -18.91 12.19 -9.00
CA TYR A 78 -18.27 11.99 -10.31
C TYR A 78 -17.40 13.17 -10.71
N GLN A 79 -17.70 14.37 -10.22
CA GLN A 79 -16.97 15.60 -10.50
C GLN A 79 -15.50 15.51 -10.07
N LEU A 80 -15.20 14.72 -9.03
CA LEU A 80 -13.83 14.55 -8.54
C LEU A 80 -12.93 13.90 -9.59
N PHE A 81 -13.47 13.07 -10.48
CA PHE A 81 -12.67 12.44 -11.56
C PHE A 81 -12.14 13.45 -12.58
N GLN A 82 -12.71 14.66 -12.62
CA GLN A 82 -12.24 15.75 -13.48
C GLN A 82 -11.21 16.66 -12.81
N MET A 83 -10.99 16.52 -11.50
CA MET A 83 -10.05 17.32 -10.70
C MET A 83 -8.68 16.61 -10.61
N PHE A 84 -7.95 16.61 -11.72
CA PHE A 84 -6.70 15.85 -11.89
C PHE A 84 -5.53 16.26 -10.97
N ASN A 85 -5.65 17.35 -10.22
CA ASN A 85 -4.65 17.80 -9.24
C ASN A 85 -4.94 17.36 -7.80
N LEU A 86 -6.04 16.65 -7.56
CA LEU A 86 -6.37 16.11 -6.23
C LEU A 86 -5.24 15.21 -5.71
N LYS A 87 -4.83 15.50 -4.48
CA LYS A 87 -3.86 14.74 -3.68
C LYS A 87 -4.54 14.04 -2.52
N GLU A 88 -5.55 14.67 -1.92
CA GLU A 88 -6.23 14.12 -0.75
C GLU A 88 -7.75 14.19 -0.90
N ILE A 89 -8.40 13.04 -0.72
CA ILE A 89 -9.85 12.89 -0.79
C ILE A 89 -10.34 12.24 0.50
N TYR A 90 -11.15 12.98 1.26
CA TYR A 90 -11.80 12.47 2.47
C TYR A 90 -13.30 12.35 2.25
N LEU A 91 -13.80 11.11 2.23
CA LEU A 91 -15.19 10.73 2.04
C LEU A 91 -15.67 9.78 3.16
N GLY A 92 -14.94 9.73 4.27
CA GLY A 92 -15.29 8.85 5.39
C GLY A 92 -16.61 9.24 6.07
N SER A 93 -17.26 8.29 6.75
CA SER A 93 -18.53 8.52 7.45
C SER A 93 -19.63 9.09 6.54
N ASN A 94 -19.82 8.48 5.37
CA ASN A 94 -20.91 8.76 4.44
C ASN A 94 -21.78 7.50 4.26
N GLN A 95 -22.62 7.46 3.23
CA GLN A 95 -23.49 6.33 2.90
C GLN A 95 -23.13 5.70 1.55
N ILE A 96 -21.88 5.85 1.10
CA ILE A 96 -21.45 5.42 -0.23
C ILE A 96 -21.58 3.91 -0.36
N THR A 97 -22.37 3.45 -1.34
CA THR A 97 -22.57 2.01 -1.60
C THR A 97 -21.75 1.51 -2.79
N PHE A 98 -21.50 2.38 -3.77
CA PHE A 98 -20.86 2.04 -5.04
C PHE A 98 -19.71 2.99 -5.37
N LEU A 99 -18.62 2.40 -5.88
CA LEU A 99 -17.45 3.10 -6.39
C LEU A 99 -17.38 2.88 -7.91
N PRO A 100 -17.43 3.94 -8.74
CA PRO A 100 -17.40 3.82 -10.19
C PRO A 100 -16.00 3.42 -10.69
N ASP A 101 -15.94 2.78 -11.85
CA ASP A 101 -14.68 2.28 -12.43
C ASP A 101 -13.88 3.38 -13.18
N LEU A 102 -13.66 4.51 -12.52
CA LEU A 102 -13.06 5.72 -13.09
C LEU A 102 -11.82 6.22 -12.32
N PHE A 103 -11.28 5.43 -11.39
CA PHE A 103 -10.12 5.82 -10.55
C PHE A 103 -8.82 6.01 -11.34
N HIS A 104 -8.79 5.65 -12.62
CA HIS A 104 -7.66 5.88 -13.51
C HIS A 104 -7.35 7.37 -13.75
N THR A 105 -8.28 8.30 -13.47
CA THR A 105 -8.02 9.74 -13.60
C THR A 105 -7.35 10.34 -12.37
N LEU A 106 -7.47 9.69 -11.20
CA LEU A 106 -7.00 10.18 -9.90
C LEU A 106 -5.54 9.78 -9.61
N ILE A 107 -4.65 9.94 -10.58
CA ILE A 107 -3.27 9.42 -10.53
C ILE A 107 -2.36 10.14 -9.52
N LYS A 108 -2.72 11.37 -9.10
CA LYS A 108 -1.97 12.19 -8.14
C LYS A 108 -2.44 12.01 -6.69
N VAL A 109 -3.55 11.30 -6.47
CA VAL A 109 -4.09 11.12 -5.12
C VAL A 109 -3.14 10.26 -4.31
N GLU A 110 -2.71 10.81 -3.18
CA GLU A 110 -1.83 10.16 -2.19
C GLU A 110 -2.63 9.62 -1.01
N VAL A 111 -3.78 10.25 -0.70
CA VAL A 111 -4.61 9.93 0.44
C VAL A 111 -6.07 9.76 0.02
N LEU A 112 -6.62 8.56 0.25
CA LEU A 112 -8.03 8.26 0.00
C LEU A 112 -8.68 7.66 1.26
N TYR A 113 -9.56 8.44 1.89
CA TYR A 113 -10.37 8.00 3.02
C TYR A 113 -11.81 7.71 2.59
N LEU A 114 -12.19 6.44 2.64
CA LEU A 114 -13.53 5.93 2.36
C LEU A 114 -14.09 5.13 3.55
N GLY A 115 -13.50 5.27 4.74
CA GLY A 115 -13.89 4.51 5.92
C GLY A 115 -15.26 4.89 6.48
N GLY A 116 -16.03 3.96 7.02
CA GLY A 116 -17.37 4.22 7.56
C GLY A 116 -18.42 4.50 6.48
N ASN A 117 -18.40 3.72 5.40
CA ASN A 117 -19.36 3.77 4.30
C ASN A 117 -20.08 2.41 4.18
N GLN A 118 -20.77 2.16 3.07
CA GLN A 118 -21.51 0.92 2.81
C GLN A 118 -20.99 0.20 1.56
N ILE A 119 -19.70 0.39 1.23
CA ILE A 119 -19.08 -0.09 -0.01
C ILE A 119 -18.99 -1.61 0.02
N GLY A 120 -19.55 -2.27 -0.99
CA GLY A 120 -19.49 -3.73 -1.14
C GLY A 120 -18.25 -4.21 -1.89
N ASN A 121 -17.81 -3.46 -2.90
CA ASN A 121 -16.73 -3.84 -3.80
C ASN A 121 -15.85 -2.62 -4.14
N VAL A 122 -14.55 -2.85 -4.31
CA VAL A 122 -13.60 -1.86 -4.85
C VAL A 122 -13.34 -2.19 -6.32
N PRO A 123 -13.46 -1.23 -7.26
CA PRO A 123 -13.27 -1.48 -8.69
C PRO A 123 -11.79 -1.74 -9.04
N ASP A 124 -11.55 -2.46 -10.12
CA ASP A 124 -10.20 -2.77 -10.59
C ASP A 124 -9.39 -1.50 -10.92
N SER A 125 -10.05 -0.41 -11.33
CA SER A 125 -9.38 0.86 -11.60
C SER A 125 -8.65 1.47 -10.41
N ILE A 126 -8.90 1.04 -9.17
CA ILE A 126 -8.13 1.50 -8.00
C ILE A 126 -6.62 1.28 -8.20
N GLY A 127 -6.22 0.21 -8.90
CA GLY A 127 -4.82 -0.11 -9.16
C GLY A 127 -4.09 0.87 -10.08
N TYR A 128 -4.77 1.86 -10.66
CA TYR A 128 -4.14 2.93 -11.45
C TYR A 128 -3.69 4.13 -10.60
N MET A 129 -4.10 4.22 -9.33
CA MET A 129 -3.73 5.30 -8.40
C MET A 129 -2.30 5.12 -7.87
N ARG A 130 -1.30 5.19 -8.75
CA ARG A 130 0.11 4.86 -8.44
C ARG A 130 0.76 5.75 -7.36
N SER A 131 0.20 6.93 -7.09
CA SER A 131 0.67 7.84 -6.05
C SER A 131 0.11 7.54 -4.66
N LEU A 132 -0.85 6.61 -4.54
CA LEU A 132 -1.56 6.36 -3.31
C LEU A 132 -0.63 5.81 -2.23
N VAL A 133 -0.59 6.49 -1.08
CA VAL A 133 0.20 6.17 0.10
C VAL A 133 -0.69 5.66 1.24
N VAL A 134 -1.89 6.24 1.37
CA VAL A 134 -2.85 5.89 2.42
C VAL A 134 -4.20 5.55 1.80
N LEU A 135 -4.68 4.33 2.07
CA LEU A 135 -6.01 3.87 1.68
C LEU A 135 -6.77 3.40 2.91
N ASN A 136 -7.84 4.12 3.25
CA ASN A 136 -8.73 3.73 4.32
C ASN A 136 -10.07 3.27 3.77
N LEU A 137 -10.36 1.98 3.92
CA LEU A 137 -11.59 1.30 3.53
C LEU A 137 -12.28 0.64 4.74
N SER A 138 -11.92 1.05 5.95
CA SER A 138 -12.48 0.47 7.18
C SER A 138 -13.98 0.72 7.35
N GLY A 139 -14.70 -0.10 8.09
CA GLY A 139 -16.13 0.14 8.37
C GLY A 139 -16.97 0.16 7.10
N ASN A 140 -16.77 -0.83 6.22
CA ASN A 140 -17.50 -1.01 4.97
C ASN A 140 -18.10 -2.43 4.94
N ARG A 141 -18.59 -2.87 3.77
CA ARG A 141 -19.18 -4.20 3.55
C ARG A 141 -18.32 -5.05 2.61
N LEU A 142 -17.00 -4.78 2.57
CA LEU A 142 -16.08 -5.43 1.65
C LEU A 142 -15.86 -6.89 2.01
N ARG A 143 -15.92 -7.77 1.00
CA ARG A 143 -15.60 -9.20 1.13
C ARG A 143 -14.26 -9.60 0.55
N THR A 144 -13.78 -8.85 -0.44
CA THR A 144 -12.52 -9.07 -1.14
C THR A 144 -11.97 -7.74 -1.67
N LEU A 145 -10.71 -7.76 -2.10
CA LEU A 145 -10.08 -6.66 -2.84
C LEU A 145 -9.78 -7.13 -4.27
N PRO A 146 -9.79 -6.21 -5.25
CA PRO A 146 -9.36 -6.51 -6.60
C PRO A 146 -7.87 -6.89 -6.62
N ARG A 147 -7.49 -7.79 -7.54
CA ARG A 147 -6.07 -8.18 -7.71
C ARG A 147 -5.18 -6.99 -8.09
N SER A 148 -5.78 -5.98 -8.72
CA SER A 148 -5.12 -4.73 -9.10
C SER A 148 -4.60 -3.92 -7.92
N ILE A 149 -5.04 -4.20 -6.68
CA ILE A 149 -4.52 -3.55 -5.46
C ILE A 149 -3.00 -3.70 -5.35
N SER A 150 -2.44 -4.80 -5.85
CA SER A 150 -1.00 -5.08 -5.88
C SER A 150 -0.18 -4.11 -6.73
N ARG A 151 -0.82 -3.32 -7.59
CA ARG A 151 -0.18 -2.29 -8.42
C ARG A 151 0.12 -1.00 -7.65
N LEU A 152 -0.42 -0.84 -6.44
CA LEU A 152 -0.24 0.33 -5.59
C LEU A 152 1.12 0.31 -4.86
N THR A 153 2.21 0.37 -5.62
CA THR A 153 3.58 0.18 -5.10
C THR A 153 4.03 1.21 -4.05
N ARG A 154 3.38 2.38 -4.00
CA ARG A 154 3.64 3.44 -3.00
C ARG A 154 2.79 3.30 -1.74
N LEU A 155 1.84 2.37 -1.68
CA LEU A 155 0.91 2.23 -0.56
C LEU A 155 1.67 1.81 0.70
N LYS A 156 1.51 2.58 1.77
CA LYS A 156 2.14 2.34 3.07
C LYS A 156 1.12 2.04 4.17
N SER A 157 -0.08 2.61 4.11
CA SER A 157 -1.11 2.32 5.11
C SER A 157 -2.39 1.85 4.43
N LEU A 158 -2.84 0.64 4.81
CA LEU A 158 -4.06 0.02 4.32
C LEU A 158 -4.97 -0.37 5.50
N SER A 159 -6.08 0.34 5.65
CA SER A 159 -7.06 0.07 6.71
C SER A 159 -8.29 -0.65 6.14
N LEU A 160 -8.50 -1.90 6.57
CA LEU A 160 -9.59 -2.79 6.14
C LEU A 160 -10.43 -3.30 7.30
N HIS A 161 -10.25 -2.76 8.50
CA HIS A 161 -10.97 -3.23 9.67
C HIS A 161 -12.48 -3.00 9.60
N ASN A 162 -13.27 -3.75 10.37
CA ASN A 162 -14.74 -3.68 10.38
C ASN A 162 -15.31 -3.89 8.96
N ASN A 163 -14.99 -5.02 8.33
CA ASN A 163 -15.47 -5.42 7.02
C ASN A 163 -15.95 -6.88 7.06
N GLN A 164 -16.17 -7.49 5.89
CA GLN A 164 -16.65 -8.87 5.74
C GLN A 164 -15.60 -9.76 5.04
N PHE A 165 -14.31 -9.46 5.19
CA PHE A 165 -13.24 -10.25 4.57
C PHE A 165 -13.19 -11.66 5.16
N SER A 166 -13.30 -12.67 4.29
CA SER A 166 -13.04 -14.07 4.63
C SER A 166 -11.62 -14.51 4.24
N ALA A 167 -11.04 -13.89 3.22
CA ALA A 167 -9.66 -14.07 2.78
C ALA A 167 -9.14 -12.78 2.12
N LEU A 168 -7.82 -12.65 2.04
CA LEU A 168 -7.17 -11.58 1.28
C LEU A 168 -6.68 -12.12 -0.07
N PRO A 169 -6.62 -11.29 -1.14
CA PRO A 169 -6.03 -11.73 -2.39
C PRO A 169 -4.54 -12.05 -2.20
N PRO A 170 -4.02 -13.15 -2.77
CA PRO A 170 -2.61 -13.51 -2.64
C PRO A 170 -1.65 -12.41 -3.09
N ASP A 171 -2.04 -11.61 -4.10
CA ASP A 171 -1.23 -10.53 -4.64
C ASP A 171 -0.96 -9.38 -3.63
N ILE A 172 -1.66 -9.34 -2.48
CA ILE A 172 -1.43 -8.33 -1.44
C ILE A 172 0.01 -8.38 -0.89
N ILE A 173 0.67 -9.54 -0.95
CA ILE A 173 2.06 -9.73 -0.52
C ILE A 173 3.08 -8.91 -1.35
N ARG A 174 2.69 -8.43 -2.53
CA ARG A 174 3.56 -7.59 -3.37
C ARG A 174 3.65 -6.16 -2.86
N LEU A 175 2.80 -5.77 -1.92
CA LEU A 175 2.78 -4.42 -1.37
C LEU A 175 3.75 -4.30 -0.20
N ASP A 176 4.65 -3.31 -0.26
CA ASP A 176 5.51 -2.91 0.87
C ASP A 176 4.73 -1.98 1.83
N LEU A 177 3.62 -2.50 2.37
CA LEU A 177 2.80 -1.83 3.38
C LEU A 177 3.60 -1.67 4.66
N GLN A 178 3.46 -0.54 5.36
CA GLN A 178 3.97 -0.34 6.72
C GLN A 178 2.91 -0.62 7.79
N GLU A 179 1.64 -0.46 7.43
CA GLU A 179 0.49 -0.64 8.32
C GLU A 179 -0.63 -1.35 7.57
N LEU A 180 -1.14 -2.43 8.17
CA LEU A 180 -2.31 -3.17 7.70
C LEU A 180 -3.23 -3.42 8.88
N SER A 181 -4.49 -2.97 8.80
CA SER A 181 -5.48 -3.22 9.84
C SER A 181 -6.61 -4.10 9.29
N LEU A 182 -6.83 -5.25 9.92
CA LEU A 182 -7.84 -6.25 9.51
C LEU A 182 -8.80 -6.62 10.65
N ARG A 183 -8.75 -5.95 11.81
CA ARG A 183 -9.61 -6.26 12.97
C ARG A 183 -11.09 -6.30 12.58
N ASN A 184 -11.88 -7.12 13.27
CA ASN A 184 -13.31 -7.30 13.02
C ASN A 184 -13.63 -7.64 11.55
N ASN A 185 -13.01 -8.73 11.07
CA ASN A 185 -13.35 -9.39 9.82
C ASN A 185 -13.52 -10.89 10.07
N PRO A 186 -14.46 -11.57 9.39
CA PRO A 186 -14.68 -13.02 9.51
C PRO A 186 -13.62 -13.82 8.74
N LEU A 187 -12.33 -13.55 8.98
CA LEU A 187 -11.22 -14.19 8.28
C LEU A 187 -11.26 -15.69 8.57
N VAL A 188 -11.54 -16.50 7.54
CA VAL A 188 -11.52 -17.95 7.64
C VAL A 188 -10.06 -18.37 7.72
N VAL A 189 -9.72 -19.17 8.73
CA VAL A 189 -8.39 -19.76 9.03
C VAL A 189 -7.85 -20.65 7.90
N ARG A 190 -8.45 -20.64 6.70
CA ARG A 190 -7.88 -21.24 5.49
C ARG A 190 -6.72 -20.42 4.94
N PHE A 191 -6.78 -19.09 4.97
CA PHE A 191 -5.66 -18.25 4.51
C PHE A 191 -4.40 -18.46 5.36
N VAL A 192 -4.57 -18.78 6.65
CA VAL A 192 -3.47 -19.18 7.54
C VAL A 192 -2.92 -20.55 7.16
N ARG A 193 -3.76 -21.49 6.70
CA ARG A 193 -3.34 -22.82 6.19
C ARG A 193 -2.62 -22.76 4.84
N ASP A 194 -3.02 -21.88 3.94
CA ASP A 194 -2.31 -21.74 2.65
C ASP A 194 -1.05 -20.86 2.79
N LEU A 195 -0.90 -20.15 3.92
CA LEU A 195 0.36 -19.54 4.39
C LEU A 195 1.13 -20.44 5.37
N THR A 196 0.58 -21.59 5.80
CA THR A 196 1.34 -22.52 6.62
C THR A 196 2.35 -23.21 5.73
N TYR A 197 3.61 -22.82 5.92
CA TYR A 197 4.77 -23.71 5.88
C TYR A 197 4.60 -24.92 4.97
N ASP A 198 4.91 -24.75 3.68
CA ASP A 198 5.53 -25.87 3.01
C ASP A 198 6.86 -26.10 3.73
N VAL A 199 6.87 -27.07 4.65
CA VAL A 199 8.08 -27.53 5.32
C VAL A 199 9.08 -27.84 4.21
N PRO A 200 10.26 -27.18 4.20
CA PRO A 200 11.23 -27.38 3.14
C PRO A 200 11.50 -28.86 3.03
N THR A 201 11.34 -29.38 1.81
CA THR A 201 11.50 -30.82 1.58
C THR A 201 12.87 -31.27 2.08
N LEU A 202 12.99 -32.53 2.50
CA LEU A 202 14.29 -33.07 2.91
C LEU A 202 15.35 -32.86 1.82
N LYS A 203 14.93 -32.91 0.55
CA LYS A 203 15.73 -32.59 -0.63
C LYS A 203 16.29 -31.16 -0.63
N GLU A 204 15.47 -30.20 -0.26
CA GLU A 204 15.84 -28.79 -0.13
C GLU A 204 16.75 -28.51 1.08
N LEU A 205 16.43 -29.06 2.26
CA LEU A 205 17.28 -28.95 3.47
C LEU A 205 18.66 -29.59 3.26
N THR A 206 18.69 -30.74 2.59
CA THR A 206 19.96 -31.42 2.26
C THR A 206 20.77 -30.59 1.27
N GLY A 207 20.11 -30.02 0.24
CA GLY A 207 20.78 -29.13 -0.71
C GLY A 207 21.39 -27.89 -0.05
N ARG A 208 20.67 -27.29 0.90
CA ARG A 208 21.15 -26.13 1.69
C ARG A 208 22.34 -26.47 2.56
N THR A 209 22.29 -27.61 3.25
CA THR A 209 23.36 -28.08 4.14
C THR A 209 24.65 -28.33 3.36
N ILE A 210 24.55 -29.03 2.22
CA ILE A 210 25.68 -29.31 1.32
C ILE A 210 26.32 -28.01 0.82
N LYS A 211 25.52 -27.02 0.41
CA LYS A 211 26.05 -25.74 -0.10
C LYS A 211 26.59 -24.83 1.00
N PHE A 212 25.89 -24.69 2.13
CA PHE A 212 26.29 -23.82 3.25
C PHE A 212 27.61 -24.26 3.88
N HIS A 213 27.77 -25.58 4.11
CA HIS A 213 28.99 -26.14 4.66
C HIS A 213 30.05 -26.52 3.62
N LYS A 214 29.80 -26.20 2.33
CA LYS A 214 30.69 -26.54 1.20
C LYS A 214 31.10 -28.02 1.18
N ILE A 215 30.15 -28.91 1.46
CA ILE A 215 30.40 -30.35 1.50
C ILE A 215 30.68 -30.83 0.07
N PRO A 216 31.83 -31.46 -0.19
CA PRO A 216 32.12 -32.04 -1.50
C PRO A 216 31.13 -33.18 -1.79
N TYR A 217 30.62 -33.24 -3.01
CA TYR A 217 29.70 -34.29 -3.46
C TYR A 217 30.01 -34.67 -4.91
N ASP A 218 29.62 -35.89 -5.28
CA ASP A 218 29.73 -36.47 -6.62
C ASP A 218 28.47 -37.28 -6.97
N ASP A 219 28.36 -37.74 -8.22
CA ASP A 219 27.18 -38.48 -8.71
C ASP A 219 27.02 -39.88 -8.08
N ARG A 220 27.95 -40.30 -7.22
CA ARG A 220 27.96 -41.61 -6.53
C ARG A 220 27.66 -41.50 -5.04
N SER A 221 27.90 -40.34 -4.43
CA SER A 221 27.82 -40.08 -2.98
C SER A 221 26.45 -39.59 -2.53
N ILE A 222 25.65 -39.05 -3.43
CA ILE A 222 24.28 -38.58 -3.14
C ILE A 222 23.28 -39.06 -4.20
N PRO A 223 21.99 -39.20 -3.86
CA PRO A 223 20.97 -39.69 -4.81
C PRO A 223 20.90 -38.83 -6.08
N LYS A 224 20.70 -39.46 -7.25
CA LYS A 224 20.56 -38.78 -8.55
C LYS A 224 19.55 -37.64 -8.53
N SER A 225 18.42 -37.81 -7.83
CA SER A 225 17.39 -36.78 -7.71
C SER A 225 17.86 -35.52 -6.96
N LEU A 226 18.80 -35.66 -6.02
CA LEU A 226 19.42 -34.56 -5.30
C LEU A 226 20.56 -33.93 -6.11
N VAL A 227 21.33 -34.74 -6.84
CA VAL A 227 22.32 -34.27 -7.82
C VAL A 227 21.65 -33.39 -8.88
N GLU A 228 20.55 -33.86 -9.48
CA GLU A 228 19.74 -33.12 -10.44
C GLU A 228 19.22 -31.81 -9.87
N TYR A 229 18.84 -31.77 -8.59
CA TYR A 229 18.36 -30.57 -7.90
C TYR A 229 19.47 -29.57 -7.54
N LEU A 230 20.62 -30.07 -7.07
CA LEU A 230 21.83 -29.28 -6.85
C LEU A 230 22.39 -28.74 -8.18
N ASN A 231 22.18 -29.48 -9.27
CA ASN A 231 22.56 -29.10 -10.62
C ASN A 231 21.51 -28.24 -11.33
N SER A 232 20.23 -28.29 -10.95
CA SER A 232 19.19 -27.37 -11.44
C SER A 232 19.35 -25.97 -10.82
N ALA A 233 20.03 -25.87 -9.67
CA ALA A 233 20.46 -24.61 -9.06
C ALA A 233 21.67 -23.97 -9.78
N LYS A 234 21.67 -23.98 -11.12
CA LYS A 234 22.75 -23.45 -11.96
C LYS A 234 22.27 -22.23 -12.74
N SER A 235 22.75 -21.06 -12.31
CA SER A 235 23.00 -19.82 -13.08
C SER A 235 22.17 -18.60 -12.65
N CYS A 236 22.89 -17.58 -12.16
CA CYS A 236 22.51 -16.18 -12.31
C CYS A 236 22.62 -15.81 -13.80
N LEU A 237 21.74 -14.96 -14.34
CA LEU A 237 21.79 -14.47 -15.73
C LEU A 237 23.02 -13.59 -16.05
N ASN A 238 23.92 -13.36 -15.09
CA ASN A 238 25.16 -12.61 -15.27
C ASN A 238 26.37 -13.57 -15.38
N PRO A 239 27.07 -13.61 -16.53
CA PRO A 239 28.19 -14.54 -16.77
C PRO A 239 29.43 -14.30 -15.89
N LYS A 240 29.44 -13.30 -14.99
CA LYS A 240 30.52 -13.04 -14.03
C LYS A 240 30.19 -13.41 -12.57
N CYS A 241 28.99 -13.91 -12.26
CA CYS A 241 28.59 -14.25 -10.88
C CYS A 241 28.82 -15.75 -10.56
N LYS A 242 29.76 -16.07 -9.66
CA LYS A 242 30.05 -17.43 -9.15
C LYS A 242 29.37 -17.76 -7.80
N GLY A 243 28.17 -17.25 -7.53
CA GLY A 243 27.45 -17.52 -6.28
C GLY A 243 25.96 -17.21 -6.39
N VAL A 244 25.13 -17.99 -5.70
CA VAL A 244 23.66 -17.92 -5.72
C VAL A 244 23.16 -16.93 -4.67
N TYR A 245 22.21 -16.05 -5.02
CA TYR A 245 21.45 -15.17 -4.10
C TYR A 245 20.00 -14.92 -4.61
N PHE A 246 19.09 -14.58 -3.69
CA PHE A 246 17.72 -14.07 -3.93
C PHE A 246 17.48 -12.76 -3.14
N GLU A 247 16.62 -11.87 -3.67
CA GLU A 247 16.67 -10.39 -3.53
C GLU A 247 15.78 -9.69 -2.47
N SER A 248 15.25 -10.33 -1.41
CA SER A 248 14.44 -9.55 -0.44
C SER A 248 14.46 -10.01 1.01
N TYR A 249 14.67 -9.02 1.88
CA TYR A 249 14.58 -9.10 3.34
C TYR A 249 13.27 -8.46 3.81
N HIS A 250 12.44 -9.21 4.53
CA HIS A 250 11.31 -8.64 5.27
C HIS A 250 11.33 -9.13 6.73
N LYS A 251 11.37 -8.16 7.66
CA LYS A 251 11.49 -8.38 9.11
C LYS A 251 10.09 -8.54 9.70
N ASN A 252 9.81 -9.75 10.20
CA ASN A 252 8.80 -10.19 11.18
C ASN A 252 7.60 -9.27 11.48
N ILE A 253 6.39 -9.77 11.21
CA ILE A 253 5.15 -9.25 11.81
C ILE A 253 4.88 -10.04 13.10
N LYS A 254 4.86 -9.35 14.25
CA LYS A 254 4.39 -9.92 15.52
C LYS A 254 2.87 -9.84 15.58
N PHE A 255 2.22 -10.99 15.71
CA PHE A 255 0.80 -11.10 16.03
C PHE A 255 0.65 -11.27 17.54
N VAL A 256 -0.32 -10.59 18.15
CA VAL A 256 -0.73 -10.85 19.53
C VAL A 256 -2.25 -10.98 19.50
N ASP A 257 -2.76 -12.17 19.81
CA ASP A 257 -4.13 -12.32 20.30
C ASP A 257 -4.16 -13.37 21.41
N PHE A 258 -5.11 -13.20 22.33
CA PHE A 258 -5.08 -13.62 23.74
C PHE A 258 -5.09 -15.13 24.04
N CYS A 259 -5.04 -16.02 23.05
CA CYS A 259 -5.12 -17.48 23.28
C CYS A 259 -4.16 -18.36 22.45
N GLY A 260 -3.06 -17.83 21.92
CA GLY A 260 -2.05 -18.69 21.32
C GLY A 260 -1.05 -17.92 20.47
N LYS A 261 0.24 -18.07 20.81
CA LYS A 261 1.34 -17.51 20.02
C LYS A 261 1.35 -18.15 18.63
N PHE A 262 0.92 -17.40 17.61
CA PHE A 262 1.22 -17.73 16.22
C PHE A 262 2.55 -17.10 15.84
N TYR A 263 3.57 -17.93 15.67
CA TYR A 263 4.79 -17.56 14.97
C TYR A 263 4.52 -17.79 13.48
N LEU A 264 4.42 -16.72 12.69
CA LEU A 264 4.64 -16.80 11.25
C LEU A 264 6.15 -16.96 11.06
N PRO A 265 6.66 -18.13 10.66
CA PRO A 265 8.10 -18.29 10.63
C PRO A 265 8.60 -17.82 9.26
N LEU A 266 9.01 -16.56 9.16
CA LEU A 266 9.74 -16.07 7.97
C LEU A 266 11.11 -16.76 7.92
N LEU A 267 11.19 -17.91 7.27
CA LEU A 267 12.43 -18.51 6.77
C LEU A 267 12.13 -18.88 5.32
N GLN A 268 12.87 -18.37 4.33
CA GLN A 268 14.28 -18.70 4.18
C GLN A 268 15.08 -17.64 3.38
N PHE A 269 16.21 -17.20 3.96
CA PHE A 269 17.51 -16.72 3.42
C PHE A 269 17.61 -16.07 2.01
N LEU A 270 18.30 -14.94 1.77
CA LEU A 270 19.76 -14.72 1.92
C LEU A 270 20.21 -13.23 1.76
N CYS A 271 21.10 -12.79 2.68
CA CYS A 271 22.29 -11.92 2.51
C CYS A 271 22.27 -10.42 2.10
N THR A 272 23.33 -9.76 2.57
CA THR A 272 23.57 -8.32 2.85
C THR A 272 24.44 -7.59 1.79
N PRO A 273 24.52 -6.24 1.79
CA PRO A 273 25.04 -5.44 0.66
C PRO A 273 26.56 -5.16 0.62
N ALA A 274 27.41 -5.95 1.28
CA ALA A 274 28.86 -5.71 1.23
C ALA A 274 29.55 -6.48 0.09
N CYS A 275 29.32 -6.05 -1.16
CA CYS A 275 30.09 -6.52 -2.34
C CYS A 275 30.29 -5.37 -3.34
N THR A 276 31.01 -4.32 -2.94
CA THR A 276 31.61 -3.37 -3.88
C THR A 276 33.08 -3.73 -4.08
N SER A 277 33.42 -4.29 -5.25
CA SER A 277 34.42 -3.76 -6.21
C SER A 277 34.99 -4.84 -7.14
N ALA A 278 35.22 -4.43 -8.38
CA ALA A 278 35.43 -5.20 -9.62
C ALA A 278 36.83 -5.85 -9.76
N PRO A 279 37.12 -6.58 -10.86
CA PRO A 279 38.30 -7.43 -10.99
C PRO A 279 39.48 -6.72 -11.65
N THR A 280 40.71 -7.07 -11.25
CA THR A 280 41.91 -6.92 -12.08
C THR A 280 42.86 -8.09 -11.82
N PHE A 281 43.41 -8.62 -12.92
CA PHE A 281 44.35 -9.73 -12.94
C PHE A 281 45.72 -9.31 -12.34
N GLN A 282 46.28 -10.26 -11.57
CA GLN A 282 47.69 -10.56 -11.28
C GLN A 282 48.68 -9.48 -10.76
N MET A 283 49.23 -9.81 -9.59
CA MET A 283 50.66 -9.77 -9.17
C MET A 283 51.33 -8.40 -8.96
N THR A 284 51.50 -7.96 -7.70
CA THR A 284 52.73 -8.07 -6.85
C THR A 284 52.76 -7.02 -5.71
N SER A 285 53.20 -7.50 -4.53
CA SER A 285 53.86 -6.87 -3.36
C SER A 285 53.59 -5.44 -2.84
N SER A 286 53.57 -5.40 -1.49
CA SER A 286 54.12 -4.42 -0.52
C SER A 286 53.35 -3.14 -0.11
N GLU A 287 52.95 -3.18 1.18
CA GLU A 287 53.17 -2.20 2.27
C GLU A 287 52.45 -0.83 2.39
N SER A 288 52.05 -0.60 3.67
CA SER A 288 51.94 0.65 4.47
C SER A 288 50.68 1.54 4.44
N ASP A 289 50.01 1.51 5.60
CA ASP A 289 49.52 2.58 6.51
C ASP A 289 48.80 3.88 6.08
N ASP A 290 47.89 4.24 7.00
CA ASP A 290 47.38 5.55 7.42
C ASP A 290 46.03 6.14 6.91
N THR A 291 45.09 6.18 7.88
CA THR A 291 44.11 7.21 8.30
C THR A 291 43.26 8.02 7.30
N GLU A 292 41.92 8.00 7.46
CA GLU A 292 41.04 9.16 7.81
C GLU A 292 39.51 8.88 7.67
N ASN A 293 38.81 8.94 8.82
CA ASN A 293 37.52 9.60 9.17
C ASN A 293 36.29 9.83 8.22
N ILE A 294 35.12 9.32 8.70
CA ILE A 294 33.75 9.94 8.83
C ILE A 294 32.81 9.96 7.58
N PRO A 295 31.44 9.89 7.67
CA PRO A 295 30.49 9.18 8.57
C PRO A 295 29.41 8.37 7.79
N THR A 296 28.75 7.38 8.41
CA THR A 296 27.48 6.81 7.88
C THR A 296 26.29 7.17 8.76
N LYS A 297 25.31 7.80 8.10
CA LYS A 297 24.04 8.30 8.63
C LYS A 297 23.08 7.12 8.79
N ASP A 298 22.68 6.86 10.02
CA ASP A 298 21.76 5.79 10.41
C ASP A 298 20.36 6.01 9.81
N MET A 299 19.90 5.09 8.95
CA MET A 299 18.50 4.98 8.49
C MET A 299 17.75 4.00 9.39
N THR A 300 17.44 4.42 10.61
CA THR A 300 16.42 3.74 11.43
C THR A 300 15.03 4.26 11.07
N ASN A 301 14.20 3.42 10.45
CA ASN A 301 12.76 3.24 10.77
C ASN A 301 12.01 2.48 9.66
N LYS A 302 11.57 1.23 9.92
CA LYS A 302 10.49 0.57 9.17
C LYS A 302 9.59 -0.26 10.11
N PHE A 303 8.28 -0.11 9.88
CA PHE A 303 7.08 -0.70 10.53
C PHE A 303 6.73 -0.18 11.93
N LYS A 304 5.57 0.49 12.05
CA LYS A 304 5.09 1.08 13.32
C LYS A 304 3.87 0.40 13.94
N LYS A 305 2.97 -0.28 13.19
CA LYS A 305 1.82 -0.95 13.81
C LYS A 305 1.02 -1.87 12.87
N VAL A 306 0.67 -3.07 13.35
CA VAL A 306 -0.42 -3.89 12.81
C VAL A 306 -1.46 -4.02 13.93
N LEU A 307 -2.66 -3.49 13.72
CA LEU A 307 -3.72 -3.44 14.73
C LEU A 307 -4.77 -4.52 14.45
N LEU A 308 -4.68 -5.60 15.22
CA LEU A 308 -5.63 -6.70 15.29
C LEU A 308 -6.09 -6.77 16.74
N GLY A 309 -7.21 -6.11 17.03
CA GLY A 309 -7.82 -6.01 18.34
C GLY A 309 -9.20 -5.40 18.17
#